data_AF-A0A8J7ZJX9-F1
#
_entry.id   AF-A0A8J7ZJX9-F1
#
_cell.length_a   1.000
_cell.length_b   1.000
_cell.length_c   1.000
_cell.angle_alpha   90.00
_cell.angle_beta   90.00
_cell.angle_gamma   90.00
#
_symmetry.space_group_name_H-M   'P 1'
#
loop_
_entity.id
_entity.type
_entity.pdbx_description
1 polymer ?
#
loop_
_entity_poly.entity_id
_entity_poly.type
_entity_poly.pdbx_seq_one_letter_code
_entity_poly.pdbx_strand_id
1 'polypeptide(L)'
;MVGVRAGGTNALHALAMTVLVVVTAFVVGFVVFDLEGAVVPTERQPDAAFEFAYDADAERLAVTHQGGSTLDAERVVLANRAFEEVGRWPAGDAITAGDATTIEGVAADDTVYVAWRTDDGTYVVLASWNDGAPDASPASSILRRVDAPPVDSAANARTATFLPRIE
;
A
#
# COMPACT_ATOMS: atom_id res chain seq x y z
N MET A 1 32.62 16.89 -69.10
CA MET A 1 32.18 15.59 -68.52
C MET A 1 32.16 15.78 -67.01
N VAL A 2 30.99 16.08 -66.42
CA VAL A 2 30.86 16.39 -64.98
C VAL A 2 30.25 15.17 -64.29
N GLY A 3 31.08 14.45 -63.53
CA GLY A 3 30.65 13.30 -62.74
C GLY A 3 30.04 13.75 -61.42
N VAL A 4 28.74 13.53 -61.25
CA VAL A 4 27.99 13.77 -60.02
C VAL A 4 28.49 12.80 -58.94
N ARG A 5 29.17 13.34 -57.91
CA ARG A 5 29.34 12.67 -56.61
C ARG A 5 28.25 13.15 -55.67
N ALA A 6 27.13 12.41 -55.61
CA ALA A 6 26.08 12.63 -54.62
C ALA A 6 25.47 11.28 -54.26
N GLY A 7 25.84 10.72 -53.09
CA GLY A 7 25.29 9.44 -52.63
C GLY A 7 25.81 8.97 -51.27
N GLY A 8 27.05 9.33 -50.91
CA GLY A 8 27.68 8.88 -49.66
C GLY A 8 27.05 9.45 -48.38
N THR A 9 26.58 10.69 -48.41
CA THR A 9 26.08 11.39 -47.22
C THR A 9 24.72 10.87 -46.74
N ASN A 10 23.86 10.41 -47.66
CA ASN A 10 22.53 9.90 -47.33
C ASN A 10 22.59 8.51 -46.69
N ALA A 11 23.45 7.63 -47.24
CA ALA A 11 23.65 6.29 -46.68
C ALA A 11 24.31 6.34 -45.30
N LEU A 12 25.30 7.23 -45.12
CA LEU A 12 25.95 7.42 -43.82
C LEU A 12 25.00 7.99 -42.77
N HIS A 13 24.17 8.98 -43.13
CA HIS A 13 23.14 9.50 -42.22
C HIS A 13 22.09 8.44 -41.88
N ALA A 14 21.64 7.64 -42.86
CA ALA A 14 20.68 6.58 -42.63
C ALA A 14 21.23 5.51 -41.66
N LEU A 15 22.48 5.10 -41.85
CA LEU A 15 23.17 4.17 -40.95
C LEU A 15 23.31 4.75 -39.54
N ALA A 16 23.71 6.02 -39.42
CA ALA A 16 23.84 6.69 -38.13
C ALA A 16 22.51 6.77 -37.37
N MET A 17 21.41 7.14 -38.04
CA MET A 17 20.07 7.17 -37.45
C MET A 17 19.59 5.78 -37.05
N THR A 18 19.88 4.77 -37.87
CA THR A 18 19.49 3.38 -37.57
C THR A 18 20.18 2.89 -36.30
N VAL A 19 21.49 3.11 -36.18
CA VAL A 19 22.24 2.72 -34.99
C VAL A 19 21.69 3.44 -33.75
N LEU A 20 21.42 4.74 -33.83
CA LEU A 20 20.85 5.50 -32.73
C LEU A 20 19.49 4.95 -32.27
N VAL A 21 18.59 4.66 -33.21
CA VAL A 21 17.26 4.10 -32.90
C VAL A 21 17.38 2.72 -32.28
N VAL A 22 18.26 1.86 -32.79
CA VAL A 22 18.47 0.51 -32.24
C VAL A 22 19.01 0.57 -30.81
N VAL A 23 20.00 1.43 -30.56
CA VAL A 23 20.56 1.63 -29.22
C VAL A 23 19.48 2.18 -28.27
N THR A 24 18.71 3.18 -28.72
CA THR A 24 17.64 3.77 -27.90
C THR A 24 16.54 2.75 -27.59
N ALA A 25 16.10 1.97 -28.58
CA ALA A 25 15.09 0.93 -28.40
C ALA A 25 15.57 -0.18 -27.45
N PHE A 26 16.86 -0.55 -27.53
CA PHE A 26 17.45 -1.53 -26.62
C PHE A 26 17.52 -1.00 -25.18
N VAL A 27 17.93 0.25 -24.98
CA VAL A 27 18.00 0.89 -23.66
C VAL A 27 16.61 1.04 -23.05
N VAL A 28 15.62 1.50 -23.84
CA VAL A 28 14.23 1.60 -23.37
C VAL A 28 13.65 0.22 -23.07
N GLY A 29 13.91 -0.78 -23.91
CA GLY A 29 13.50 -2.16 -23.66
C GLY A 29 14.08 -2.69 -22.35
N PHE A 30 15.39 -2.56 -22.12
CA PHE A 30 16.04 -3.02 -20.90
C PHE A 30 15.49 -2.35 -19.64
N VAL A 31 15.28 -1.03 -19.66
CA VAL A 31 14.70 -0.30 -18.52
C VAL A 31 13.25 -0.73 -18.24
N VAL A 32 12.43 -0.99 -19.27
CA VAL A 32 11.05 -1.45 -19.07
C VAL A 32 11.00 -2.88 -18.55
N PHE A 33 11.83 -3.79 -19.08
CA PHE A 33 11.90 -5.19 -18.62
C PHE A 33 12.49 -5.33 -17.20
N ASP A 34 13.43 -4.47 -16.80
CA ASP A 34 14.01 -4.49 -15.45
C ASP A 34 13.02 -3.98 -14.39
N LEU A 35 12.06 -3.13 -14.78
CA LEU A 35 10.95 -2.72 -13.91
C LEU A 35 9.91 -3.83 -13.71
N GLU A 36 9.75 -4.76 -14.65
CA GLU A 36 8.85 -5.91 -14.51
C GLU A 36 9.40 -6.95 -13.50
N GLY A 37 10.72 -7.08 -13.38
CA GLY A 37 11.36 -7.92 -12.36
C GLY A 37 11.29 -7.36 -10.94
N ALA A 38 11.16 -6.04 -10.80
CA ALA A 38 11.13 -5.36 -9.51
C ALA A 38 9.71 -5.16 -8.93
N VAL A 39 8.66 -5.27 -9.75
CA VAL A 39 7.29 -4.86 -9.37
C VAL A 39 6.32 -6.04 -9.24
N VAL A 40 6.77 -7.27 -9.50
CA VAL A 40 5.97 -8.46 -9.17
C VAL A 40 6.51 -9.02 -7.85
N PRO A 41 5.77 -8.93 -6.73
CA PRO A 41 6.11 -9.67 -5.53
C PRO A 41 6.30 -11.13 -5.94
N THR A 42 7.53 -11.66 -5.79
CA THR A 42 7.86 -13.04 -6.13
C THR A 42 7.04 -14.04 -5.33
N GLU A 43 6.50 -13.59 -4.19
CA GLU A 43 5.57 -14.32 -3.36
C GLU A 43 4.19 -13.65 -3.38
N ARG A 44 3.15 -14.45 -3.64
CA ARG A 44 1.77 -13.96 -3.64
C ARG A 44 1.35 -13.69 -2.20
N GLN A 45 0.96 -12.45 -1.90
CA GLN A 45 0.35 -12.10 -0.62
C GLN A 45 -0.85 -13.02 -0.32
N PRO A 46 -0.95 -13.56 0.90
CA PRO A 46 -2.11 -14.37 1.28
C PRO A 46 -3.37 -13.49 1.33
N ASP A 47 -4.45 -14.02 0.76
CA ASP A 47 -5.78 -13.40 0.87
C ASP A 47 -6.41 -13.90 2.17
N ALA A 48 -6.39 -13.10 3.22
CA ALA A 48 -6.90 -13.43 4.55
C ALA A 48 -7.70 -12.26 5.13
N ALA A 49 -8.82 -12.57 5.77
CA ALA A 49 -9.70 -11.59 6.40
C ALA A 49 -9.60 -11.68 7.93
N PHE A 50 -9.56 -10.52 8.58
CA PHE A 50 -9.48 -10.42 10.04
C PHE A 50 -10.65 -9.61 10.58
N GLU A 51 -11.08 -9.97 11.79
CA GLU A 51 -12.01 -9.18 12.60
C GLU A 51 -11.31 -8.73 13.87
N PHE A 52 -11.64 -7.52 14.31
CA PHE A 52 -11.11 -6.92 15.52
C PHE A 52 -12.25 -6.63 16.49
N ALA A 53 -12.10 -7.09 17.74
CA ALA A 53 -13.02 -6.79 18.83
C ALA A 53 -12.25 -6.10 19.96
N TYR A 54 -12.54 -4.82 20.16
CA TYR A 54 -11.91 -3.99 21.18
C TYR A 54 -12.79 -3.92 22.45
N ASP A 55 -12.19 -4.19 23.60
CA ASP A 55 -12.78 -4.01 24.93
C ASP A 55 -12.10 -2.80 25.60
N ALA A 56 -12.82 -1.68 25.66
CA ALA A 56 -12.32 -0.43 26.22
C ALA A 56 -12.19 -0.46 27.75
N ASP A 57 -12.99 -1.27 28.44
CA ASP A 57 -12.93 -1.38 29.90
C ASP A 57 -11.70 -2.21 30.33
N ALA A 58 -11.30 -3.15 29.47
CA ALA A 58 -10.15 -4.02 29.68
C ALA A 58 -8.86 -3.58 28.98
N GLU A 59 -8.92 -2.59 28.08
CA GLU A 59 -7.83 -2.19 27.18
C GLU A 59 -7.27 -3.38 26.38
N ARG A 60 -8.18 -4.21 25.83
CA ARG A 60 -7.83 -5.42 25.07
C ARG A 60 -8.34 -5.38 23.64
N LEU A 61 -7.53 -5.88 22.73
CA LEU A 61 -7.92 -6.08 21.33
C LEU A 61 -7.82 -7.57 20.98
N ALA A 62 -8.95 -8.20 20.70
CA ALA A 62 -9.01 -9.54 20.13
C ALA A 62 -8.96 -9.46 18.60
N VAL A 63 -8.06 -10.21 17.99
CA VAL A 63 -7.88 -10.34 16.54
C VAL A 63 -8.24 -11.75 16.13
N THR A 64 -9.26 -11.90 15.29
CA THR A 64 -9.77 -13.20 14.83
C THR A 64 -9.54 -13.35 13.34
N HIS A 65 -8.98 -14.47 12.90
CA HIS A 65 -8.90 -14.80 11.49
C HIS A 65 -10.26 -15.32 11.01
N GLN A 66 -10.98 -14.51 10.22
CA GLN A 66 -12.34 -14.83 9.76
C GLN A 66 -12.36 -15.82 8.59
N GLY A 67 -11.32 -15.83 7.77
CA GLY A 67 -11.20 -16.77 6.66
C GLY A 67 -10.27 -16.32 5.55
N GLY A 68 -10.21 -17.12 4.49
CA GLY A 68 -9.26 -16.96 3.40
C GLY A 68 -8.15 -18.01 3.48
N SER A 69 -6.92 -17.58 3.20
CA SER A 69 -5.73 -18.41 3.16
C SER A 69 -5.29 -18.79 4.57
N THR A 70 -4.90 -20.04 4.78
CA THR A 70 -4.20 -20.45 6.00
C THR A 70 -2.84 -19.73 6.08
N LEU A 71 -2.51 -19.18 7.24
CA LEU A 71 -1.27 -18.44 7.46
C LEU A 71 -0.33 -19.22 8.38
N ASP A 72 0.97 -19.04 8.19
CA ASP A 72 1.97 -19.52 9.14
C ASP A 72 2.10 -18.51 10.30
N ALA A 73 1.85 -18.94 11.53
CA ALA A 73 1.93 -18.08 12.71
C ALA A 73 3.33 -17.45 12.90
N GLU A 74 4.40 -18.09 12.43
CA GLU A 74 5.76 -17.52 12.52
C GLU A 74 6.00 -16.38 11.52
N ARG A 75 5.13 -16.26 10.52
CA ARG A 75 5.21 -15.23 9.48
C ARG A 75 4.24 -14.09 9.72
N VAL A 76 3.34 -14.18 10.71
CA VAL A 76 2.35 -13.14 11.02
C VAL A 76 2.71 -12.45 12.34
N VAL A 77 2.83 -11.13 12.29
CA VAL A 77 3.17 -10.28 13.43
C VAL A 77 2.06 -9.25 13.65
N LEU A 78 1.75 -8.97 14.92
CA LEU A 78 0.88 -7.87 15.31
C LEU A 78 1.76 -6.69 15.70
N ALA A 79 1.63 -5.58 14.99
CA ALA A 79 2.51 -4.44 15.17
C ALA A 79 1.75 -3.14 15.45
N ASN A 80 2.35 -2.22 16.20
CA ASN A 80 1.79 -0.88 16.43
C ASN A 80 2.10 0.08 15.26
N ARG A 81 1.72 1.36 15.42
CA ARG A 81 2.01 2.43 14.45
C ARG A 81 3.50 2.66 14.16
N ALA A 82 4.37 2.34 15.12
CA ALA A 82 5.82 2.42 14.97
C ALA A 82 6.43 1.15 14.33
N PHE A 83 5.59 0.18 13.91
CA PHE A 83 5.99 -1.14 13.43
C PHE A 83 6.76 -1.97 14.46
N GLU A 84 6.51 -1.72 15.74
CA GLU A 84 7.03 -2.55 16.84
C GLU A 84 6.06 -3.69 17.12
N GLU A 85 6.58 -4.90 17.35
CA GLU A 85 5.77 -6.06 17.70
C GLU A 85 5.10 -5.84 19.07
N VAL A 86 3.76 -5.88 19.07
CA VAL A 86 2.93 -5.79 20.27
C VAL A 86 2.26 -7.12 20.62
N GLY A 87 2.29 -8.08 19.70
CA GLY A 87 1.75 -9.41 19.92
C GLY A 87 2.10 -10.38 18.81
N ARG A 88 1.91 -11.67 19.11
CA ARG A 88 2.12 -12.76 18.17
C ARG A 88 0.99 -13.77 18.26
N TRP A 89 0.83 -14.55 17.20
CA TRP A 89 0.07 -15.78 17.27
C TRP A 89 0.86 -16.86 18.04
N PRO A 90 0.18 -17.79 18.73
CA PRO A 90 0.82 -18.92 19.38
C PRO A 90 1.76 -19.67 18.42
N ALA A 91 2.95 -20.05 18.90
CA ALA A 91 3.96 -20.71 18.08
C ALA A 91 3.54 -22.14 17.69
N GLY A 92 3.83 -22.54 16.45
CA GLY A 92 3.72 -23.94 16.01
C GLY A 92 2.39 -24.34 15.37
N ASP A 93 1.41 -23.44 15.33
CA ASP A 93 0.12 -23.68 14.69
C ASP A 93 -0.04 -22.85 13.42
N ALA A 94 -0.69 -23.42 12.42
CA ALA A 94 -1.18 -22.65 11.29
C ALA A 94 -2.41 -21.85 11.73
N ILE A 95 -2.48 -20.57 11.35
CA ILE A 95 -3.64 -19.72 11.62
C ILE A 95 -4.72 -20.06 10.59
N THR A 96 -5.83 -20.61 11.07
CA THR A 96 -6.99 -21.04 10.31
C THR A 96 -8.23 -20.24 10.69
N ALA A 97 -9.29 -20.36 9.89
CA ALA A 97 -10.50 -19.57 10.12
C ALA A 97 -11.12 -19.93 11.48
N GLY A 98 -11.39 -18.92 12.30
CA GLY A 98 -11.90 -19.04 13.67
C GLY A 98 -10.82 -18.90 14.74
N ASP A 99 -9.53 -18.95 14.39
CA ASP A 99 -8.46 -18.75 15.37
C ASP A 99 -8.40 -17.28 15.80
N ALA A 100 -8.13 -17.05 17.09
CA ALA A 100 -8.06 -15.73 17.67
C ALA A 100 -6.85 -15.57 18.59
N THR A 101 -6.34 -14.34 18.68
CA THR A 101 -5.30 -13.93 19.62
C THR A 101 -5.67 -12.58 20.24
N THR A 102 -5.17 -12.30 21.44
CA THR A 102 -5.51 -11.09 22.21
C THR A 102 -4.25 -10.28 22.49
N ILE A 103 -4.34 -8.98 22.26
CA ILE A 103 -3.33 -7.98 22.61
C ILE A 103 -3.84 -7.21 23.82
N GLU A 104 -3.00 -7.04 24.83
CA GLU A 104 -3.30 -6.31 26.07
C GLU A 104 -2.69 -4.91 26.03
N GLY A 105 -3.29 -3.95 26.74
CA GLY A 105 -2.78 -2.59 26.88
C GLY A 105 -2.90 -1.77 25.60
N VAL A 106 -3.91 -2.04 24.78
CA VAL A 106 -4.22 -1.28 23.57
C VAL A 106 -5.15 -0.14 23.96
N ALA A 107 -4.75 1.10 23.68
CA ALA A 107 -5.58 2.28 23.88
C ALA A 107 -6.58 2.48 22.73
N ALA A 108 -7.66 3.22 22.97
CA ALA A 108 -8.70 3.46 21.96
C ALA A 108 -8.20 4.27 20.76
N ASP A 109 -7.15 5.09 20.93
CA ASP A 109 -6.51 5.88 19.88
C ASP A 109 -5.29 5.20 19.24
N ASP A 110 -4.98 3.97 19.65
CA ASP A 110 -3.89 3.20 19.06
C ASP A 110 -4.23 2.72 17.64
N THR A 111 -3.18 2.25 16.97
CA THR A 111 -3.30 1.58 15.66
C THR A 111 -2.56 0.27 15.72
N VAL A 112 -3.24 -0.82 15.37
CA VAL A 112 -2.68 -2.17 15.31
C VAL A 112 -2.75 -2.69 13.88
N TYR A 113 -1.64 -3.24 13.40
CA TYR A 113 -1.53 -3.87 12.09
C TYR A 113 -1.35 -5.37 12.25
N VAL A 114 -2.03 -6.11 11.39
CA VAL A 114 -1.69 -7.51 11.12
C VAL A 114 -0.77 -7.52 9.91
N ALA A 115 0.50 -7.86 10.11
CA ALA A 115 1.50 -7.86 9.06
C ALA A 115 2.02 -9.28 8.80
N TRP A 116 2.15 -9.63 7.52
CA TRP A 116 2.74 -10.89 7.08
C TRP A 116 4.12 -10.66 6.47
N ARG A 117 5.08 -11.49 6.87
CA ARG A 117 6.47 -11.46 6.41
C ARG A 117 6.65 -12.34 5.18
N THR A 118 7.09 -11.76 4.07
CA THR A 118 7.51 -12.45 2.85
C THR A 118 8.84 -13.18 3.04
N ASP A 119 9.19 -14.09 2.13
CA ASP A 119 10.45 -14.86 2.19
C ASP A 119 11.71 -13.98 2.08
N ASP A 120 11.61 -12.81 1.43
CA ASP A 120 12.67 -11.80 1.36
C ASP A 120 12.79 -10.93 2.64
N GLY A 121 11.92 -11.16 3.63
CA GLY A 121 11.91 -10.46 4.91
C GLY A 121 11.15 -9.13 4.91
N THR A 122 10.45 -8.82 3.82
CA THR A 122 9.56 -7.65 3.72
C THR A 122 8.26 -7.91 4.47
N TYR A 123 7.68 -6.89 5.09
CA TYR A 123 6.37 -6.99 5.75
C TYR A 123 5.28 -6.38 4.87
N VAL A 124 4.16 -7.09 4.73
CA VAL A 124 2.97 -6.64 4.03
C VAL A 124 1.81 -6.60 5.02
N VAL A 125 1.14 -5.45 5.12
CA VAL A 125 -0.03 -5.28 6.00
C VAL A 125 -1.23 -6.00 5.36
N LEU A 126 -1.84 -6.91 6.11
CA LEU A 126 -3.04 -7.66 5.71
C LEU A 126 -4.33 -6.98 6.19
N ALA A 127 -4.31 -6.39 7.38
CA ALA A 127 -5.44 -5.69 7.99
C ALA A 127 -4.96 -4.65 9.00
N SER A 128 -5.79 -3.65 9.29
CA SER A 128 -5.50 -2.67 10.32
C SER A 128 -6.70 -2.35 11.21
N TRP A 129 -6.41 -1.99 12.45
CA TRP A 129 -7.40 -1.48 13.37
C TRP A 129 -6.96 -0.09 13.80
N ASN A 130 -7.87 0.88 13.71
CA ASN A 130 -7.73 2.18 14.35
C ASN A 130 -9.08 2.56 14.99
N ASP A 131 -9.04 3.42 16.01
CA ASP A 131 -10.19 4.17 16.55
C ASP A 131 -11.45 3.40 17.00
N GLY A 132 -11.34 2.09 17.23
CA GLY A 132 -12.50 1.26 17.58
C GLY A 132 -13.36 0.83 16.37
N ALA A 133 -12.99 1.22 15.15
CA ALA A 133 -13.57 0.68 13.92
C ALA A 133 -12.57 -0.27 13.23
N PRO A 134 -12.88 -1.58 13.09
CA PRO A 134 -12.11 -2.44 12.20
C PRO A 134 -12.18 -1.89 10.77
N ASP A 135 -11.03 -1.75 10.09
CA ASP A 135 -11.08 -1.61 8.64
C ASP A 135 -11.51 -2.93 8.02
N ALA A 136 -12.82 -3.12 7.84
CA ALA A 136 -13.31 -4.23 7.04
C ALA A 136 -12.96 -3.96 5.57
N SER A 137 -11.72 -4.22 5.15
CA SER A 137 -11.38 -4.23 3.72
C SER A 137 -10.25 -5.17 3.36
N PRO A 138 -10.56 -6.34 2.75
CA PRO A 138 -9.63 -7.04 1.88
C PRO A 138 -9.58 -6.30 0.54
N ALA A 139 -8.90 -5.16 0.50
CA ALA A 139 -8.63 -4.49 -0.77
C ALA A 139 -7.45 -3.55 -0.59
N SER A 140 -6.28 -3.98 -1.07
CA SER A 140 -5.28 -3.13 -1.74
C SER A 140 -5.51 -1.64 -1.51
N SER A 141 -4.89 -1.09 -0.46
CA SER A 141 -4.73 0.36 -0.36
C SER A 141 -3.71 0.79 -1.41
N ILE A 142 -4.09 0.73 -2.69
CA ILE A 142 -3.49 1.55 -3.73
C ILE A 142 -3.75 2.97 -3.27
N LEU A 143 -2.71 3.62 -2.75
CA LEU A 143 -2.68 5.03 -2.35
C LEU A 143 -3.45 5.87 -3.37
N ARG A 144 -4.73 6.13 -3.08
CA ARG A 144 -5.59 6.97 -3.91
C ARG A 144 -5.10 8.39 -3.72
N ARG A 145 -4.31 8.83 -4.72
CA ARG A 145 -4.04 10.21 -5.13
C ARG A 145 -4.75 11.23 -4.23
N VAL A 146 -3.94 11.97 -3.47
CA VAL A 146 -4.30 13.23 -2.81
C VAL A 146 -5.04 14.11 -3.82
N ASP A 147 -6.37 14.17 -3.72
CA ASP A 147 -7.14 15.21 -4.37
C ASP A 147 -6.87 16.50 -3.58
N ALA A 148 -6.32 17.49 -4.27
CA ALA A 148 -6.08 18.82 -3.76
C ALA A 148 -7.40 19.46 -3.28
N PRO A 149 -7.36 20.36 -2.29
CA PRO A 149 -8.56 21.07 -1.85
C PRO A 149 -9.14 21.92 -2.99
N PRO A 150 -10.48 22.06 -3.08
CA PRO A 150 -11.10 22.96 -4.02
C PRO A 150 -10.68 24.41 -3.70
N VAL A 151 -10.02 25.05 -4.66
CA VAL A 151 -9.71 26.48 -4.64
C VAL A 151 -10.94 27.29 -5.05
N ASP A 152 -11.85 27.54 -4.13
CA ASP A 152 -12.87 28.59 -4.30
C ASP A 152 -12.76 29.63 -3.19
N SER A 153 -11.90 30.61 -3.46
CA SER A 153 -11.96 31.91 -2.81
C SER A 153 -13.04 32.77 -3.47
N ALA A 154 -13.79 33.48 -2.62
CA ALA A 154 -14.58 34.69 -2.86
C ALA A 154 -16.05 34.54 -3.29
N ALA A 155 -16.92 34.78 -2.30
CA ALA A 155 -18.16 35.58 -2.31
C ALA A 155 -19.19 34.87 -1.39
N ASN A 156 -19.61 35.41 -0.25
CA ASN A 156 -20.31 36.67 -0.15
C ASN A 156 -20.48 37.01 1.34
N ALA A 157 -20.02 38.20 1.73
CA ALA A 157 -20.32 38.80 3.02
C ALA A 157 -21.82 39.15 3.09
N ARG A 158 -22.56 38.53 4.01
CA ARG A 158 -23.83 39.10 4.51
C ARG A 158 -23.94 38.89 6.01
N THR A 159 -23.53 39.94 6.71
CA THR A 159 -24.03 40.45 7.99
C THR A 159 -25.31 39.78 8.48
N ALA A 160 -25.18 38.91 9.49
CA ALA A 160 -26.29 38.59 10.39
C ALA A 160 -26.06 39.35 11.69
N THR A 161 -26.71 40.52 11.76
CA THR A 161 -26.79 41.40 12.91
C THR A 161 -27.30 40.64 14.14
N PHE A 162 -26.50 40.72 15.20
CA PHE A 162 -26.82 40.39 16.57
C PHE A 162 -28.00 41.26 17.04
N LEU A 163 -29.13 40.65 17.42
CA LEU A 163 -30.16 41.34 18.21
C LEU A 163 -30.23 40.73 19.61
N PRO A 164 -30.27 41.56 20.66
CA PRO A 164 -30.28 41.10 22.04
C PRO A 164 -31.65 40.55 22.47
N ARG A 165 -31.57 39.56 23.36
CA ARG A 165 -32.67 39.00 24.17
C ARG A 165 -33.32 40.12 25.00
N ILE A 166 -34.63 40.30 24.86
CA ILE A 166 -35.46 40.97 25.86
C ILE A 166 -36.62 40.03 26.20
N GLU A 167 -36.61 39.65 27.48
CA GLU A 167 -37.60 38.94 28.32
C GLU A 167 -38.00 37.49 27.95
#